data_AF-A0A7K0BWQ4-F1
#
_entry.id   AF-A0A7K0BWQ4-F1
#
_cell.length_a   1.000
_cell.length_b   1.000
_cell.length_c   1.000
_cell.angle_alpha   90.00
_cell.angle_beta   90.00
_cell.angle_gamma   90.00
#
_symmetry.space_group_name_H-M   'P 1'
#
loop_
_entity.id
_entity.type
_entity.pdbx_description
1 polymer ?
#
loop_
_entity_poly.entity_id
_entity_poly.type
_entity_poly.pdbx_seq_one_letter_code
_entity_poly.pdbx_strand_id
1 'polypeptide(L)' 'MTPPSVWLARLRTAFPTWGFVHDPGRGVWTAVRGRHEFVQARSAIELYTALEGRR' A
#
# COMPACT_ATOMS: atom_id res chain seq x y z
N MET A 1 2.24 -15.77 -8.65
CA MET A 1 1.54 -14.54 -8.20
C MET A 1 1.76 -14.40 -6.70
N THR A 2 2.33 -13.29 -6.22
CA THR A 2 2.58 -13.08 -4.78
C THR A 2 1.26 -12.82 -4.04
N PRO A 3 0.93 -13.54 -2.96
CA PRO A 3 -0.31 -13.33 -2.23
C PRO A 3 -0.41 -11.91 -1.65
N PRO A 4 -1.62 -11.33 -1.53
CA PRO A 4 -1.79 -10.00 -0.93
C PRO A 4 -1.22 -9.88 0.49
N SER A 5 -1.26 -10.94 1.29
CA SER A 5 -0.68 -10.97 2.65
C SER A 5 0.82 -10.72 2.65
N VAL A 6 1.55 -11.29 1.69
CA VAL A 6 3.00 -11.10 1.54
C VAL A 6 3.31 -9.66 1.14
N TRP A 7 2.50 -9.07 0.26
CA TRP A 7 2.62 -7.67 -0.12
C TRP A 7 2.32 -6.71 1.04
N LEU A 8 1.29 -6.99 1.82
CA LEU A 8 0.97 -6.20 3.01
C LEU A 8 2.11 -6.24 4.04
N ALA A 9 2.74 -7.40 4.26
CA ALA A 9 3.89 -7.51 5.14
C ALA A 9 5.05 -6.65 4.64
N ARG A 10 5.39 -6.73 3.35
CA ARG A 10 6.46 -5.92 2.73
C ARG A 10 6.21 -4.42 2.86
N LEU A 11 4.99 -3.97 2.56
CA LEU A 11 4.60 -2.56 2.65
C LEU A 11 4.73 -2.03 4.08
N ARG A 12 4.27 -2.81 5.07
CA ARG A 12 4.39 -2.45 6.50
C ARG A 12 5.85 -2.37 6.96
N THR A 13 6.70 -3.26 6.49
CA THR A 13 8.14 -3.22 6.79
C THR A 13 8.83 -2.01 6.15
N ALA A 14 8.52 -1.71 4.89
CA ALA A 14 9.18 -0.63 4.15
C ALA A 14 8.73 0.77 4.60
N PHE A 15 7.45 0.93 4.98
CA PHE A 15 6.85 2.21 5.32
C PHE A 15 6.09 2.13 6.65
N PRO A 16 6.79 2.06 7.80
CA PRO A 16 6.18 1.76 9.11
C PRO A 16 5.22 2.84 9.62
N THR A 17 5.25 4.05 9.05
CA THR A 17 4.35 5.16 9.42
C THR A 17 3.03 5.17 8.63
N TRP A 18 2.85 4.22 7.72
CA TRP A 18 1.67 4.09 6.86
C TRP A 18 0.80 2.89 7.25
N GLY A 19 -0.52 3.06 7.18
CA GLY A 19 -1.51 1.99 7.23
C GLY A 19 -1.86 1.49 5.82
N PHE A 20 -2.19 0.20 5.69
CA PHE A 20 -2.42 -0.45 4.40
C PHE A 20 -3.69 -1.28 4.38
N VAL A 21 -4.46 -1.14 3.31
CA VAL A 21 -5.66 -1.92 3.03
C VAL A 21 -5.62 -2.41 1.58
N HIS A 22 -6.01 -3.66 1.37
CA HIS A 22 -6.27 -4.23 0.05
C HIS A 22 -7.73 -4.65 -0.03
N ASP A 23 -8.45 -4.12 -1.00
CA ASP A 23 -9.81 -4.54 -1.34
C ASP A 23 -9.74 -5.50 -2.55
N PRO A 24 -9.85 -6.83 -2.33
CA PRO A 24 -9.79 -7.80 -3.41
C PRO A 24 -11.03 -7.76 -4.32
N GLY A 25 -12.18 -7.26 -3.84
CA GLY A 25 -13.39 -7.14 -4.65
C GLY A 25 -13.28 -6.04 -5.71
N ARG A 26 -12.44 -5.03 -5.45
CA ARG A 26 -12.18 -3.92 -6.38
C ARG A 26 -10.78 -3.95 -7.01
N GLY A 27 -9.89 -4.81 -6.53
CA GLY A 27 -8.49 -4.83 -6.96
C GLY A 27 -7.73 -3.55 -6.59
N VAL A 28 -8.08 -2.91 -5.47
CA VAL A 28 -7.53 -1.62 -5.05
C VAL A 28 -6.64 -1.78 -3.84
N TRP A 29 -5.49 -1.14 -3.89
CA TRP A 29 -4.54 -1.00 -2.79
C TRP A 29 -4.57 0.43 -2.29
N THR A 30 -4.71 0.60 -0.97
CA THR A 30 -4.76 1.92 -0.33
C THR A 30 -3.71 2.02 0.77
N ALA A 31 -2.94 3.10 0.77
CA ALA A 31 -2.07 3.52 1.85
C ALA A 31 -2.59 4.79 2.51
N VAL A 32 -2.50 4.87 3.83
CA VAL A 32 -2.95 6.04 4.62
C VAL A 32 -1.85 6.45 5.60
N ARG A 33 -1.56 7.75 5.72
CA ARG A 33 -0.68 8.29 6.76
C ARG A 33 -1.34 9.49 7.44
N GLY A 34 -1.49 9.41 8.76
CA GLY A 34 -2.19 10.42 9.54
C GLY A 34 -3.63 10.63 9.07
N ARG A 35 -4.09 11.90 9.06
CA ARG A 35 -5.47 12.27 8.69
C ARG A 35 -5.61 12.81 7.26
N HIS A 36 -4.51 13.06 6.57
CA HIS A 36 -4.53 13.86 5.34
C HIS A 36 -3.91 13.16 4.12
N GLU A 37 -3.11 12.12 4.32
CA GLU A 37 -2.41 11.48 3.21
C GLU A 37 -3.04 10.14 2.87
N PHE A 38 -3.54 10.06 1.63
CA PHE A 38 -4.16 8.89 1.06
C PHE A 38 -3.55 8.63 -0.32
N VAL A 39 -3.10 7.40 -0.56
CA VAL A 39 -2.57 6.96 -1.85
C VAL A 39 -3.30 5.69 -2.25
N GLN A 40 -3.83 5.66 -3.48
CA GLN A 40 -4.49 4.50 -4.03
C GLN A 40 -3.79 4.03 -5.31
N ALA A 41 -3.78 2.73 -5.52
CA ALA A 41 -3.21 2.10 -6.70
C ALA A 41 -3.95 0.81 -7.08
N ARG A 42 -3.76 0.33 -8.32
CA ARG A 42 -4.40 -0.91 -8.80
C ARG A 42 -3.56 -2.15 -8.52
N SER A 43 -2.33 -1.97 -8.06
CA SER A 43 -1.47 -3.07 -7.62
C SER A 43 -0.61 -2.67 -6.42
N ALA A 44 -0.12 -3.68 -5.68
CA ALA A 44 0.81 -3.46 -4.58
C ALA A 44 2.15 -2.84 -5.05
N ILE A 45 2.58 -3.17 -6.26
CA ILE A 45 3.82 -2.64 -6.85
C ILE A 45 3.66 -1.15 -7.14
N GLU A 46 2.57 -0.76 -7.79
CA GLU A 46 2.26 0.65 -8.04
C GLU A 46 2.18 1.44 -6.73
N LEU A 47 1.51 0.89 -5.71
CA LEU A 47 1.43 1.53 -4.40
C LEU A 47 2.81 1.71 -3.78
N TYR A 48 3.66 0.69 -3.84
CA TYR A 48 5.04 0.75 -3.35
C TYR A 48 5.83 1.86 -4.04
N THR A 49 5.83 1.88 -5.38
CA THR A 49 6.53 2.92 -6.17
C THR A 49 6.01 4.33 -5.85
N ALA A 50 4.69 4.48 -5.67
CA ALA A 50 4.11 5.77 -5.30
C ALA A 50 4.57 6.25 -3.91
N LEU A 51 4.81 5.33 -2.97
CA LEU A 51 5.26 5.67 -1.61
C LEU A 51 6.76 5.95 -1.52
N GLU A 52 7.59 5.30 -2.34
CA GLU A 52 9.03 5.63 -2.42
C GLU A 52 9.25 7.11 -2.77
N GLY A 53 8.43 7.69 -3.66
CA GLY A 53 8.48 9.11 -3.98
C GLY A 53 7.97 10.06 -2.88
N ARG A 54 7.51 9.52 -1.73
CA ARG A 54 6.93 10.26 -0.60
C ARG A 54 7.63 9.96 0.74
N ARG A 55 8.74 9.24 0.67
CA ARG A 55 9.59 8.93 1.81
C ARG A 55 10.31 10.18 2.28
#